data_AF-A0A6C1KEF5-F1
#
_entry.id   AF-A0A6C1KEF5-F1
#
_cell.length_a   1.000
_cell.length_b   1.000
_cell.length_c   1.000
_cell.angle_alpha   90.00
_cell.angle_beta   90.00
_cell.angle_gamma   90.00
#
_symmetry.space_group_name_H-M   'P 1'
#
loop_
_entity.id
_entity.type
_entity.pdbx_description
1 polymer ?
#
loop_
_entity_poly.entity_id
_entity_poly.type
_entity_poly.pdbx_seq_one_letter_code
_entity_poly.pdbx_strand_id
1 'polypeptide(L)'
;MNILLAPSLPWTDRAALPNEPGVYVIAKEGEVIYVGKTWGGEGLRGRIGDFHRSATTGMKGHAGGVTYFGKFGAIDPAPMSVSVHVPVIIRRDSDVLYPYIQYVERRLIWEHVERHGRLPRCNSE
;
A
#
# COMPACT_ATOMS: atom_id res chain seq x y z
N MET A 1 -11.74 -14.34 -9.05
CA MET A 1 -10.29 -14.09 -9.21
C MET A 1 -9.62 -14.07 -7.85
N ASN A 2 -8.56 -14.85 -7.65
CA ASN A 2 -7.83 -14.86 -6.39
C ASN A 2 -6.74 -13.76 -6.43
N ILE A 3 -6.76 -12.80 -5.51
CA ILE A 3 -5.72 -11.76 -5.42
C ILE A 3 -4.62 -12.29 -4.51
N LEU A 4 -3.47 -12.60 -5.09
CA LEU A 4 -2.32 -13.08 -4.33
C LEU A 4 -1.46 -11.89 -3.90
N LEU A 5 -1.30 -11.74 -2.59
CA LEU A 5 -0.30 -10.88 -1.99
C LEU A 5 0.99 -11.69 -1.79
N ALA A 6 2.13 -11.09 -2.13
CA ALA A 6 3.42 -11.62 -1.74
C ALA A 6 3.52 -11.70 -0.20
N PRO A 7 4.34 -12.62 0.34
CA PRO A 7 4.60 -12.69 1.77
C PRO A 7 4.93 -11.31 2.34
N SER A 8 4.41 -11.02 3.54
CA SER A 8 4.66 -9.76 4.21
C SER A 8 6.16 -9.58 4.48
N LEU A 9 6.69 -8.44 4.06
CA LEU A 9 8.07 -8.04 4.27
C LEU A 9 8.14 -7.09 5.48
N PRO A 10 9.11 -7.23 6.40
CA PRO A 10 9.38 -6.22 7.41
C PRO A 10 9.64 -4.85 6.78
N TRP A 11 9.16 -3.77 7.39
CA TRP A 11 9.29 -2.43 6.80
C TRP A 11 10.74 -1.95 6.66
N THR A 12 11.64 -2.47 7.50
CA THR A 12 13.09 -2.24 7.39
C THR A 12 13.64 -2.68 6.03
N ASP A 13 13.04 -3.69 5.43
CA ASP A 13 13.51 -4.30 4.19
C ASP A 13 12.78 -3.76 2.95
N ARG A 14 11.91 -2.74 3.10
CA ARG A 14 11.08 -2.16 2.03
C ARG A 14 11.85 -1.75 0.77
N ALA A 15 13.15 -1.49 0.86
CA ALA A 15 14.01 -1.18 -0.28
C ALA A 15 14.12 -2.35 -1.28
N ALA A 16 13.85 -3.58 -0.85
CA ALA A 16 13.82 -4.77 -1.69
C ALA A 16 12.57 -4.89 -2.58
N LEU A 17 11.53 -4.08 -2.34
CA LEU A 17 10.30 -4.12 -3.13
C LEU A 17 10.56 -3.88 -4.63
N PRO A 18 9.76 -4.45 -5.54
CA PRO A 18 9.95 -4.26 -6.97
C PRO A 18 9.61 -2.83 -7.42
N ASN A 19 10.26 -2.38 -8.50
CA ASN A 19 9.89 -1.14 -9.19
C ASN A 19 8.82 -1.42 -10.25
N GLU A 20 7.67 -1.96 -9.82
CA GLU A 20 6.58 -2.41 -10.70
C GLU A 20 5.25 -1.73 -10.32
N PRO A 21 4.31 -1.55 -11.26
CA PRO A 21 2.91 -1.23 -10.95
C PRO A 21 2.27 -2.28 -10.04
N GLY A 22 1.34 -1.86 -9.18
CA GLY A 22 0.62 -2.80 -8.34
C GLY A 22 -0.10 -2.16 -7.17
N VAL A 23 -0.44 -3.01 -6.20
CA VAL A 23 -1.12 -2.64 -4.95
C VAL A 23 -0.21 -3.04 -3.78
N TYR A 24 -0.22 -2.24 -2.72
CA TYR A 24 0.52 -2.51 -1.49
C TYR A 24 -0.42 -2.41 -0.29
N VAL A 25 -0.19 -3.26 0.69
CA VAL A 25 -0.91 -3.35 1.96
C VAL A 25 0.10 -3.12 3.06
N ILE A 26 -0.13 -2.10 3.89
CA ILE A 26 0.73 -1.73 5.00
C ILE A 26 0.03 -2.14 6.28
N ALA A 27 0.77 -2.82 7.15
CA ALA A 27 0.32 -3.19 8.47
C ALA A 27 1.22 -2.59 9.56
N LYS A 28 0.63 -2.35 10.73
CA LYS A 28 1.32 -2.00 11.97
C LYS A 28 0.86 -2.99 13.04
N GLU A 29 1.79 -3.63 13.73
CA GLU A 29 1.48 -4.65 14.78
C GLU A 29 0.55 -5.76 14.25
N GLY A 30 0.68 -6.10 12.96
CA GLY A 30 -0.18 -7.09 12.29
C GLY A 30 -1.57 -6.59 11.87
N GLU A 31 -1.98 -5.38 12.23
CA GLU A 31 -3.24 -4.78 11.76
C GLU A 31 -3.00 -4.03 10.43
N VAL A 32 -3.80 -4.31 9.41
CA VAL A 32 -3.80 -3.53 8.15
C VAL A 32 -4.27 -2.11 8.44
N ILE A 33 -3.41 -1.13 8.18
CA ILE A 33 -3.71 0.28 8.39
C ILE A 33 -3.87 1.07 7.10
N TYR A 34 -3.33 0.58 5.99
CA TYR A 34 -3.40 1.26 4.70
C TYR A 34 -3.33 0.29 3.53
N VAL A 35 -4.18 0.50 2.54
CA VAL A 35 -4.08 -0.11 1.21
C VAL A 35 -3.87 1.00 0.20
N GLY A 36 -2.86 0.87 -0.64
CA GLY A 36 -2.57 1.84 -1.69
C GLY A 36 -2.19 1.18 -2.99
N LYS A 37 -2.13 1.99 -4.05
CA LYS A 37 -1.81 1.53 -5.39
C LYS A 37 -0.88 2.48 -6.11
N THR A 38 -0.24 1.96 -7.15
CA THR A 38 0.61 2.74 -8.06
C THR A 38 0.59 2.12 -9.44
N TRP A 39 0.67 2.98 -10.45
CA TRP A 39 0.76 2.61 -11.86
C TRP A 39 1.88 3.35 -12.58
N GLY A 40 2.58 4.27 -11.89
CA GLY A 40 3.64 5.11 -12.45
C GLY A 40 5.00 4.43 -12.47
N GLY A 41 5.97 5.05 -13.15
CA GLY A 41 7.30 4.49 -13.42
C GLY A 41 8.21 4.25 -12.21
N GLU A 42 7.92 4.87 -11.05
CA GLU A 42 8.59 4.56 -9.78
C GLU A 42 7.95 3.39 -9.00
N GLY A 43 6.85 2.84 -9.51
CA GLY A 43 6.25 1.60 -9.06
C GLY A 43 5.98 1.52 -7.56
N LEU A 44 5.94 0.30 -7.04
CA LEU A 44 5.70 -0.01 -5.64
C LEU A 44 6.82 0.52 -4.75
N ARG A 45 8.09 0.30 -5.11
CA ARG A 45 9.24 0.76 -4.32
C ARG A 45 9.21 2.27 -4.10
N GLY A 46 9.06 3.06 -5.16
CA GLY A 46 9.01 4.52 -5.06
C GLY A 46 7.82 4.98 -4.22
N ARG A 47 6.63 4.41 -4.45
CA ARG A 47 5.44 4.80 -3.70
C ARG A 47 5.51 4.47 -2.21
N ILE A 48 6.19 3.38 -1.84
CA ILE A 48 6.48 3.06 -0.45
C ILE A 48 7.54 3.99 0.15
N GLY A 49 8.53 4.42 -0.63
CA GLY A 49 9.46 5.48 -0.24
C GLY A 49 8.75 6.80 0.07
N ASP A 50 7.81 7.20 -0.79
CA ASP A 50 6.94 8.35 -0.60
C ASP A 50 6.11 8.25 0.68
N PHE A 51 5.45 7.10 0.90
CA PHE A 51 4.70 6.85 2.13
C PHE A 51 5.61 7.03 3.33
N HIS A 52 6.78 6.39 3.32
CA HIS A 52 7.73 6.44 4.43
C HIS A 52 8.16 7.87 4.73
N ARG A 53 8.55 8.65 3.72
CA ARG A 53 8.90 10.06 3.89
C ARG A 53 7.77 10.85 4.54
N SER A 54 6.55 10.78 4.00
CA SER A 54 5.39 11.48 4.57
C SER A 54 5.05 11.01 5.98
N ALA A 55 5.17 9.71 6.26
CA ALA A 55 4.94 9.12 7.59
C ALA A 55 6.04 9.46 8.61
N THR A 56 7.24 9.81 8.15
CA THR A 56 8.34 10.28 9.01
C THR A 56 8.23 11.78 9.30
N THR A 57 7.92 12.61 8.30
CA THR A 57 8.04 14.07 8.40
C THR A 57 6.71 14.81 8.50
N GLY A 58 5.58 14.16 8.22
CA GLY A 58 4.28 14.80 8.08
C GLY A 58 4.12 15.64 6.80
N MET A 59 5.17 15.74 5.97
CA MET A 59 5.11 16.53 4.73
C MET A 59 4.23 15.86 3.68
N LYS A 60 3.58 16.68 2.85
CA LYS A 60 2.81 16.22 1.69
C LYS A 60 3.70 15.45 0.70
N GLY A 61 3.12 14.44 0.06
CA GLY A 61 3.79 13.57 -0.91
C GLY A 61 3.09 12.22 -1.05
N HIS A 62 2.51 11.75 0.06
CA HIS A 62 1.70 10.55 0.09
C HIS A 62 0.54 10.67 1.08
N ALA A 63 -0.70 10.65 0.59
CA ALA A 63 -1.90 10.84 1.42
C ALA A 63 -1.94 9.87 2.62
N GLY A 64 -1.75 8.57 2.38
CA GLY A 64 -1.68 7.58 3.47
C GLY A 64 -0.57 7.82 4.49
N GLY A 65 0.58 8.38 4.07
CA GLY A 65 1.70 8.67 4.97
C GLY A 65 1.44 9.91 5.81
N VAL A 66 0.81 10.93 5.22
CA VAL A 66 0.34 12.11 5.95
C VAL A 66 -0.71 11.72 6.98
N THR A 67 -1.70 10.90 6.61
CA THR A 67 -2.71 10.39 7.54
C THR A 67 -2.08 9.55 8.64
N TYR A 68 -1.10 8.69 8.31
CA TYR A 68 -0.33 7.95 9.30
C TYR A 68 0.31 8.90 10.31
N PHE A 69 1.06 9.89 9.85
CA PHE A 69 1.74 10.85 10.71
C PHE A 69 0.78 11.57 11.65
N GLY A 70 -0.36 12.04 11.12
CA GLY A 70 -1.38 12.72 11.93
C GLY A 70 -2.02 11.82 13.00
N LYS A 71 -2.07 10.49 12.79
CA LYS A 71 -2.69 9.54 13.73
C LYS A 71 -1.71 8.91 14.71
N PHE A 72 -0.46 8.72 14.30
CA PHE A 72 0.51 7.90 15.03
C PHE A 72 1.83 8.63 15.32
N GLY A 73 2.04 9.84 14.80
CA GLY A 73 3.33 10.52 14.83
C GLY A 73 4.33 9.97 13.81
N ALA A 74 5.60 10.29 13.99
CA ALA A 74 6.67 9.78 13.12
C ALA A 74 6.71 8.25 13.13
N ILE A 75 6.84 7.65 11.95
CA ILE A 75 6.88 6.19 11.79
C ILE A 75 8.03 5.55 12.58
N ASP A 76 7.69 4.55 13.38
CA ASP A 76 8.61 3.52 13.87
C ASP A 76 8.59 2.34 12.88
N PRO A 77 9.69 2.02 12.19
CA PRO A 77 9.76 0.89 11.26
C PRO A 77 9.58 -0.50 11.90
N ALA A 78 9.94 -0.67 13.18
CA ALA A 78 9.99 -1.99 13.81
C ALA A 78 8.64 -2.73 13.83
N PRO A 79 7.50 -2.10 14.19
CA PRO A 79 6.19 -2.75 14.17
C PRO A 79 5.55 -2.84 12.78
N MET A 80 6.21 -2.34 11.73
CA MET A 80 5.61 -2.13 10.43
C MET A 80 5.95 -3.26 9.46
N SER A 81 4.99 -3.57 8.58
CA SER A 81 5.22 -4.51 7.49
C SER A 81 4.47 -4.11 6.22
N VAL A 82 4.90 -4.67 5.09
CA VAL A 82 4.30 -4.41 3.78
C VAL A 82 4.17 -5.69 2.97
N SER A 83 2.98 -5.92 2.42
CA SER A 83 2.72 -6.93 1.39
C SER A 83 2.37 -6.24 0.09
N VAL A 84 2.69 -6.87 -1.05
CA VAL A 84 2.40 -6.30 -2.37
C VAL A 84 1.72 -7.30 -3.30
N HIS A 85 0.89 -6.79 -4.20
CA HIS A 85 0.36 -7.50 -5.36
C HIS A 85 0.97 -6.89 -6.62
N VAL A 86 1.73 -7.69 -7.37
CA VAL A 86 2.25 -7.33 -8.69
C VAL A 86 1.44 -8.07 -9.76
N PRO A 87 0.77 -7.38 -10.70
CA PRO A 87 0.03 -8.02 -11.78
C PRO A 87 1.00 -8.68 -12.79
N VAL A 88 1.13 -10.00 -12.75
CA VAL A 88 2.06 -10.75 -13.64
C VAL A 88 1.43 -11.11 -14.99
N ILE A 89 0.17 -11.57 -14.99
CA ILE A 89 -0.53 -12.08 -16.18
C ILE A 89 -1.45 -11.07 -16.85
N ILE A 90 -1.50 -9.85 -16.32
CA ILE A 90 -2.37 -8.79 -16.82
C ILE A 90 -1.61 -8.02 -17.91
N ARG A 91 -2.29 -7.75 -19.03
CA ARG A 91 -1.72 -6.95 -20.10
C ARG A 91 -1.30 -5.57 -19.56
N ARG A 92 -0.17 -5.07 -20.06
CA ARG A 92 0.50 -3.87 -19.52
C ARG A 92 0.01 -2.55 -20.14
N ASP A 93 -0.88 -2.58 -21.12
CA ASP A 93 -1.51 -1.38 -21.65
C ASP A 93 -2.33 -0.66 -20.57
N SER A 94 -2.23 0.67 -20.55
CA SER A 94 -2.83 1.51 -19.49
C SER A 94 -4.32 1.25 -19.32
N ASP A 95 -5.03 1.06 -20.43
CA ASP A 95 -6.49 0.89 -20.48
C ASP A 95 -6.95 -0.42 -19.84
N VAL A 96 -6.04 -1.38 -19.64
CA VAL A 96 -6.30 -2.65 -18.96
C VAL A 96 -5.66 -2.68 -17.57
N LEU A 97 -4.38 -2.32 -17.46
CA LEU A 97 -3.62 -2.45 -16.21
C LEU A 97 -4.12 -1.49 -15.13
N TYR A 98 -4.43 -0.24 -15.49
CA TYR A 98 -4.85 0.76 -14.51
C TYR A 98 -6.21 0.41 -13.87
N PRO A 99 -7.27 0.11 -14.65
CA PRO A 99 -8.54 -0.35 -14.07
C PRO A 99 -8.39 -1.63 -13.23
N TYR A 100 -7.54 -2.57 -13.65
CA TYR A 100 -7.25 -3.78 -12.88
C TYR A 100 -6.64 -3.44 -11.51
N ILE A 101 -5.59 -2.63 -11.47
CA ILE A 101 -4.94 -2.23 -10.21
C ILE A 101 -5.93 -1.50 -9.29
N GLN A 102 -6.78 -0.65 -9.86
CA GLN A 102 -7.84 0.03 -9.11
C GLN A 102 -8.87 -0.95 -8.56
N TYR A 103 -9.29 -1.94 -9.34
CA TYR A 103 -10.18 -3.01 -8.87
C TYR A 103 -9.56 -3.78 -7.69
N VAL A 104 -8.29 -4.21 -7.81
CA VAL A 104 -7.58 -4.96 -6.76
C VAL A 104 -7.50 -4.14 -5.47
N GLU A 105 -7.13 -2.86 -5.55
CA GLU A 105 -7.05 -1.98 -4.39
C GLU A 105 -8.41 -1.83 -3.69
N ARG A 106 -9.48 -1.55 -4.45
CA ARG A 106 -10.83 -1.40 -3.87
C ARG A 106 -11.36 -2.70 -3.29
N ARG A 107 -11.04 -3.84 -3.91
CA ARG A 107 -11.40 -5.15 -3.37
C ARG A 107 -10.70 -5.46 -2.06
N LEU A 108 -9.41 -5.17 -1.92
CA LEU A 108 -8.68 -5.40 -0.66
C LEU A 108 -9.18 -4.48 0.46
N ILE A 109 -9.54 -3.24 0.14
CA ILE A 109 -10.22 -2.34 1.11
C ILE A 109 -11.57 -2.92 1.53
N TRP A 110 -12.37 -3.38 0.57
CA TRP A 110 -13.66 -4.00 0.84
C TRP A 110 -13.53 -5.26 1.72
N GLU A 111 -12.60 -6.16 1.42
CA GLU A 111 -12.35 -7.37 2.23
C GLU A 111 -11.93 -7.01 3.67
N HIS A 112 -11.19 -5.92 3.87
CA HIS A 112 -10.91 -5.39 5.22
C HIS A 112 -12.19 -4.87 5.91
N VAL A 113 -13.02 -4.11 5.19
CA VAL A 113 -14.30 -3.61 5.72
C VAL A 113 -15.24 -4.75 6.09
N GLU A 114 -15.37 -5.79 5.26
CA GLU A 114 -16.19 -6.96 5.57
C GLU A 114 -15.73 -7.66 6.85
N ARG A 115 -14.41 -7.74 7.07
CA ARG A 115 -13.83 -8.40 8.24
C ARG A 115 -13.90 -7.57 9.51
N HIS A 116 -13.76 -6.25 9.41
CA HIS A 116 -13.53 -5.37 10.57
C HIS A 116 -14.63 -4.32 10.79
N GLY A 117 -15.60 -4.19 9.87
CA GLY A 117 -16.71 -3.23 9.93
C GLY A 117 -16.30 -1.77 9.72
N ARG A 118 -15.06 -1.50 9.29
CA ARG A 118 -14.52 -0.14 9.08
C ARG A 118 -13.41 -0.14 8.04
N LEU A 119 -13.10 1.04 7.50
CA LEU A 119 -11.93 1.23 6.62
C LEU A 119 -10.61 1.04 7.39
N PRO A 120 -9.50 0.69 6.69
CA PRO A 120 -8.17 0.79 7.26
C PRO A 120 -7.90 2.20 7.77
N ARG A 121 -7.23 2.33 8.92
CA ARG A 121 -7.15 3.60 9.67
C ARG A 121 -6.57 4.77 8.87
N CYS A 122 -5.73 4.51 7.88
CA CYS A 122 -5.09 5.53 7.05
C CYS A 122 -5.69 5.65 5.64
N ASN A 123 -6.70 4.85 5.31
CA ASN A 123 -7.52 5.08 4.13
C ASN A 123 -8.64 6.07 4.48
N SER A 124 -8.96 6.94 3.53
CA SER A 124 -10.16 7.80 3.54
C SER A 124 -11.03 7.46 2.33
N GLU A 125 -12.28 7.93 2.35
CA GLU A 125 -13.23 7.81 1.24
C GLU A 125 -12.64 8.25 -0.12
#